data_AF-A0A7W8XK52-F1
#
_entry.id   AF-A0A7W8XK52-F1
#
_cell.length_a   1.000
_cell.length_b   1.000
_cell.length_c   1.000
_cell.angle_alpha   90.00
_cell.angle_beta   90.00
_cell.angle_gamma   90.00
#
_symmetry.space_group_name_H-M   'P 1'
#
loop_
_entity.id
_entity.type
_entity.pdbx_description
1 polymer ?
#
loop_
_entity_poly.entity_id
_entity_poly.type
_entity_poly.pdbx_seq_one_letter_code
_entity_poly.pdbx_strand_id
1 'polypeptide(L)' 'MARGFVYLCAVVDWFSRRVLSWRLSITMEAAFCIEAVEEALARFGKPGIFNANQGSQFTSMDFTAIRLASTRWCR' A
#
# COMPACT_ATOMS: atom_id res chain seq x y z
N MET A 1 -15.79 18.58 -5.73
CA MET A 1 -14.89 18.42 -6.90
C MET A 1 -15.74 18.51 -8.16
N ALA A 2 -15.47 19.48 -9.04
CA ALA A 2 -16.29 19.67 -10.24
C ALA A 2 -15.79 18.85 -11.44
N ARG A 3 -14.48 18.65 -11.61
CA ARG A 3 -13.81 17.71 -12.56
C ARG A 3 -12.38 17.42 -12.08
N GLY A 4 -11.96 16.14 -12.07
CA GLY A 4 -10.60 15.71 -11.69
C GLY A 4 -10.54 14.24 -11.25
N PHE A 5 -9.34 13.64 -11.26
CA PHE A 5 -9.10 12.28 -10.74
C PHE A 5 -8.56 12.33 -9.31
N VAL A 6 -8.87 11.30 -8.53
CA VAL A 6 -8.30 11.07 -7.19
C VAL A 6 -7.76 9.65 -7.18
N TYR A 7 -6.60 9.47 -6.55
CA TYR A 7 -5.94 8.18 -6.37
C TYR A 7 -6.18 7.70 -4.94
N LEU A 8 -6.70 6.47 -4.83
CA LEU A 8 -6.89 5.77 -3.56
C LEU A 8 -5.85 4.65 -3.46
N CYS A 9 -5.10 4.64 -2.36
CA CYS A 9 -4.30 3.49 -1.94
C CYS A 9 -4.94 2.92 -0.68
N ALA A 10 -5.22 1.62 -0.68
CA ALA A 10 -5.84 0.93 0.44
C ALA A 10 -5.11 -0.39 0.70
N VAL A 11 -4.81 -0.66 1.96
CA VAL A 11 -4.31 -1.96 2.41
C VAL A 11 -5.50 -2.76 2.90
N VAL A 12 -5.73 -3.91 2.29
CA VAL A 12 -6.90 -4.75 2.55
C VAL A 12 -6.45 -6.11 3.04
N ASP A 13 -7.03 -6.57 4.15
CA ASP A 13 -6.86 -7.95 4.58
C ASP A 13 -7.59 -8.90 3.62
N TRP A 14 -6.88 -9.91 3.11
CA TRP A 14 -7.41 -10.81 2.10
C TRP A 14 -8.54 -11.70 2.63
N PHE A 15 -8.41 -12.19 3.87
CA PHE A 15 -9.36 -13.12 4.46
C PHE A 15 -10.67 -12.43 4.86
N SER A 16 -10.56 -11.36 5.65
CA SER A 16 -11.72 -10.65 6.21
C SER A 16 -12.28 -9.56 5.30
N ARG A 17 -11.58 -9.21 4.21
CA ARG A 17 -11.89 -8.08 3.31
C ARG A 17 -11.95 -6.72 3.99
N ARG A 18 -11.41 -6.59 5.20
CA ARG A 18 -11.37 -5.33 5.93
C ARG A 18 -10.29 -4.42 5.38
N VAL A 19 -10.61 -3.14 5.20
CA VAL A 19 -9.61 -2.09 4.95
C VAL A 19 -8.87 -1.83 6.25
N LEU A 20 -7.56 -2.09 6.25
CA LEU A 20 -6.67 -1.92 7.41
C LEU A 20 -6.22 -0.46 7.54
N SER A 21 -5.89 0.16 6.41
CA SER A 21 -5.49 1.56 6.27
C SER A 21 -5.72 2.03 4.83
N TRP A 22 -5.79 3.35 4.63
CA TRP A 22 -5.90 3.95 3.30
C TRP A 22 -5.44 5.41 3.26
N ARG A 23 -5.10 5.89 2.06
CA ARG A 23 -4.72 7.29 1.76
C ARG A 23 -5.32 7.73 0.43
N LEU A 24 -5.66 9.01 0.34
CA LEU A 24 -6.09 9.66 -0.90
C LEU A 24 -5.06 10.70 -1.32
N SER A 25 -4.82 10.77 -2.63
CA SER A 25 -4.01 11.84 -3.22
C SER A 25 -4.63 12.32 -4.54
N ILE A 26 -4.39 13.59 -4.87
CA ILE A 26 -4.69 14.15 -6.19
C ILE A 26 -3.52 13.96 -7.18
N THR A 27 -2.37 13.47 -6.69
CA THR A 27 -1.19 13.11 -7.48
C THR A 27 -0.87 11.63 -7.34
N MET A 28 -0.24 11.03 -8.37
CA MET A 28 0.06 9.60 -8.41
C MET A 28 1.49 9.32 -7.91
N GLU A 29 1.74 9.59 -6.63
CA GLU A 29 3.07 9.48 -5.99
C GLU A 29 3.24 8.19 -5.17
N ALA A 30 4.47 7.74 -4.92
CA ALA A 30 4.70 6.55 -4.10
C ALA A 30 4.55 6.81 -2.60
N ALA A 31 4.80 8.05 -2.15
CA ALA A 31 4.83 8.41 -0.73
C ALA A 31 3.51 8.10 0.01
N PHE A 32 2.37 8.47 -0.56
CA PHE A 32 1.08 8.22 0.10
C PHE A 32 0.73 6.72 0.16
N CYS A 33 1.24 5.91 -0.79
CA CYS A 33 1.11 4.46 -0.74
C CYS A 33 1.97 3.86 0.38
N ILE A 34 3.19 4.37 0.57
CA ILE A 34 4.12 3.97 1.64
C ILE A 34 3.47 4.22 3.01
N GLU A 35 2.93 5.42 3.23
CA GLU A 35 2.27 5.78 4.50
C GLU A 35 1.10 4.85 4.83
N ALA A 36 0.29 4.48 3.83
CA ALA A 36 -0.81 3.53 4.03
C ALA A 36 -0.28 2.17 4.50
N VAL A 37 0.79 1.67 3.86
CA VAL A 37 1.40 0.38 4.23
C VAL A 37 2.02 0.44 5.62
N GLU A 38 2.77 1.49 5.93
CA GLU A 38 3.39 1.66 7.25
C GLU A 38 2.34 1.71 8.36
N GLU A 39 1.23 2.41 8.17
CA GLU A 39 0.15 2.44 9.15
C GLU A 39 -0.46 1.04 9.37
N ALA A 40 -0.70 0.28 8.30
CA ALA A 40 -1.23 -1.08 8.42
C ALA A 40 -0.26 -1.99 9.16
N LEU A 41 1.03 -1.93 8.84
CA LEU A 41 2.07 -2.73 9.51
C LEU A 41 2.21 -2.35 10.99
N ALA A 42 2.15 -1.07 11.33
CA ALA A 42 2.23 -0.60 12.70
C ALA A 42 1.02 -1.07 13.55
N ARG A 43 -0.18 -1.12 12.96
CA ARG A 43 -1.42 -1.47 13.67
C ARG A 43 -1.71 -2.96 13.74
N PHE A 44 -1.39 -3.70 12.68
CA PHE A 44 -1.77 -5.11 12.52
C PHE A 44 -0.58 -6.06 12.45
N GLY A 45 0.64 -5.53 12.49
CA GLY A 45 1.86 -6.30 12.40
C GLY A 45 2.14 -6.78 10.96
N LYS A 46 3.15 -7.65 10.88
CA LYS A 46 3.67 -8.18 9.61
C LYS A 46 2.76 -9.31 9.08
N PRO A 47 2.14 -9.18 7.89
CA PRO A 47 1.35 -10.26 7.29
C PRO A 47 2.27 -11.39 6.81
N GLY A 48 1.79 -12.62 6.62
CA GLY A 48 2.61 -13.71 6.07
C GLY A 48 2.85 -13.65 4.56
N ILE A 49 1.91 -13.05 3.82
CA ILE A 49 1.97 -12.76 2.37
C ILE A 49 1.46 -11.34 2.16
N PHE A 50 2.15 -10.56 1.32
CA PHE A 50 1.74 -9.19 0.97
C PHE A 50 1.74 -9.07 -0.55
N ASN A 51 0.61 -8.63 -1.11
CA ASN A 51 0.44 -8.44 -2.54
C ASN A 51 0.24 -6.95 -2.82
N ALA A 52 0.92 -6.44 -3.85
CA ALA A 52 0.78 -5.07 -4.32
C ALA A 52 0.74 -5.08 -5.85
N ASN A 53 0.07 -4.10 -6.44
CA ASN A 53 -0.08 -4.00 -7.89
C ASN A 53 1.28 -3.76 -8.57
N GLN A 54 1.43 -4.09 -9.85
CA GLN A 54 2.65 -3.86 -10.63
C GLN A 54 2.82 -2.40 -11.11
N GLY A 55 2.15 -1.45 -10.47
CA GLY A 55 2.30 -0.02 -10.80
C GLY A 55 3.67 0.51 -10.38
N SER A 56 4.18 1.53 -11.09
CA SER A 56 5.50 2.12 -10.81
C SER A 56 5.66 2.64 -9.39
N GLN A 57 4.56 3.00 -8.73
CA GLN A 57 4.50 3.43 -7.33
C GLN A 57 4.91 2.32 -6.36
N PHE A 58 4.62 1.06 -6.72
CA PHE A 58 4.88 -0.14 -5.92
C PHE A 58 6.16 -0.88 -6.33
N THR A 59 6.78 -0.48 -7.44
CA THR A 59 8.07 -1.00 -7.90
C THR A 59 9.23 -0.01 -7.66
N SER A 60 8.96 1.11 -6.97
CA SER A 60 10.00 2.08 -6.57
C SER A 60 10.96 1.47 -5.53
N MET A 61 12.19 1.97 -5.47
CA MET A 61 13.16 1.49 -4.48
C MET A 61 12.67 1.76 -3.04
N ASP A 62 12.04 2.91 -2.81
CA ASP A 62 11.51 3.31 -1.50
C ASP A 62 10.42 2.35 -1.02
N PHE A 63 9.49 1.96 -1.91
CA PHE A 63 8.46 0.96 -1.58
C PHE A 63 9.06 -0.44 -1.40
N THR A 64 10.09 -0.78 -2.19
CA THR A 64 10.78 -2.08 -2.09
C THR A 64 11.60 -2.20 -0.81
N ALA A 65 12.10 -1.09 -0.25
CA ALA A 65 12.85 -1.07 1.00
C ALA A 65 11.98 -1.51 2.20
N ILE A 66 10.72 -1.06 2.26
CA ILE A 66 9.72 -1.52 3.26
C ILE A 66 9.48 -3.03 3.13
N ARG A 67 9.63 -3.57 1.91
CA ARG A 67 9.39 -4.98 1.56
C ARG A 67 10.46 -5.95 2.06
N LEU A 68 11.73 -5.55 2.11
CA LEU A 68 12.85 -6.47 2.36
C LEU A 68 13.01 -6.91 3.83
N ALA A 69 12.41 -6.20 4.78
CA ALA A 69 12.40 -6.63 6.18
C ALA A 69 11.28 -7.65 6.47
N SER A 70 10.31 -7.82 5.56
CA SER A 70 8.93 -7.91 6.05
C SER A 70 7.96 -8.88 5.42
N THR A 71 8.14 -9.59 4.28
CA THR A 71 7.28 -10.75 3.92
C THR A 71 7.50 -11.43 2.56
N ARG A 72 6.97 -12.67 2.40
CA ARG A 72 6.94 -13.41 1.13
C ARG A 72 5.98 -12.72 0.14
N TRP A 73 6.51 -12.26 -0.99
CA TRP A 73 5.73 -11.62 -2.06
C TRP A 73 5.16 -12.68 -3.00
N CYS A 74 3.84 -12.69 -3.19
CA CYS A 74 3.23 -13.43 -4.28
C CYS A 74 3.14 -12.47 -5.47
N ARG A 75 3.77 -12.83 -6.60
CA ARG A 75 3.46 -12.22 -7.89
C ARG A 75 2.10 -12.68 -8.36
#